data_AF-A0A4R2S808-F1
#
_entry.id   AF-A0A4R2S808-F1
#
_cell.length_a   1.000
_cell.length_b   1.000
_cell.length_c   1.000
_cell.angle_alpha   90.00
_cell.angle_beta   90.00
_cell.angle_gamma   90.00
#
_symmetry.space_group_name_H-M   'P 1'
#
loop_
_entity.id
_entity.type
_entity.pdbx_description
1 polymer ?
#
loop_
_entity_poly.entity_id
_entity_poly.type
_entity_poly.pdbx_seq_one_letter_code
_entity_poly.pdbx_strand_id
1 'polypeptide(L)'
;MIQHNAIEKGEVKRVAPLSAFAFAESKVYDIGGGVTFVTVPLHGDYSLTSNVTVFFQNDTVLQTNESLVTKNFLGNFQVNKYLNGVSTTSTDTGIAYKTDEQMLAEKTGSGIQPMGMKKLVACLTVALGVSGTLATLIVASCATVCGALTPVTAPVCAACIGGFAVISGVGITGAVACFNMK
;
A
#
# COMPACT_ATOMS: atom_id res chain seq x y z
N MET A 1 20.46 2.85 7.85
CA MET A 1 20.64 1.98 9.03
C MET A 1 19.88 2.48 10.28
N ILE A 2 19.60 3.78 10.43
CA ILE A 2 18.79 4.31 11.55
C ILE A 2 17.29 4.05 11.37
N GLN A 3 16.79 4.09 10.12
CA GLN A 3 15.35 4.06 9.84
C GLN A 3 14.67 2.69 10.03
N HIS A 4 15.35 1.56 9.79
CA HIS A 4 14.78 0.22 10.08
C HIS A 4 14.70 -0.04 11.58
N ASN A 5 15.69 0.47 12.33
CA ASN A 5 15.81 0.27 13.77
C ASN A 5 14.64 0.86 14.56
N ALA A 6 13.98 1.93 14.08
CA ALA A 6 12.87 2.54 14.80
C ALA A 6 11.66 1.60 14.95
N ILE A 7 11.41 0.74 13.95
CA ILE A 7 10.31 -0.23 13.99
C ILE A 7 10.67 -1.41 14.90
N GLU A 8 11.89 -1.93 14.76
CA GLU A 8 12.38 -3.07 15.56
C GLU A 8 12.52 -2.73 17.05
N LYS A 9 12.92 -1.49 17.38
CA LYS A 9 13.07 -1.00 18.76
C LYS A 9 11.75 -0.63 19.44
N GLY A 10 10.61 -0.72 18.73
CA GLY A 10 9.29 -0.39 19.30
C GLY A 10 9.05 1.10 19.50
N GLU A 11 9.83 1.96 18.85
CA GLU A 11 9.63 3.43 18.86
C GLU A 11 8.40 3.83 18.03
N VAL A 12 7.87 2.88 17.25
CA VAL A 12 6.69 3.01 16.39
C VAL A 12 5.52 2.19 16.96
N LYS A 13 4.35 2.84 17.11
CA LYS A 13 3.08 2.13 17.37
C LYS A 13 2.67 1.31 16.14
N ARG A 14 2.37 0.03 16.36
CA ARG A 14 1.98 -0.95 15.35
C ARG A 14 0.94 -1.93 15.90
N VAL A 15 0.13 -2.47 15.00
CA VAL A 15 -0.91 -3.45 15.28
C VAL A 15 -0.45 -4.85 14.90
N ALA A 16 0.22 -5.02 13.76
CA ALA A 16 0.76 -6.31 13.35
C ALA A 16 1.94 -6.76 14.24
N PRO A 17 2.08 -8.07 14.48
CA PRO A 17 3.21 -8.63 15.22
C PRO A 17 4.51 -8.50 14.43
N LEU A 18 5.68 -8.34 15.08
CA LEU A 18 6.99 -8.20 14.40
C LEU A 18 7.30 -9.39 13.49
N SER A 19 6.81 -10.57 13.84
CA SER A 19 7.00 -11.79 13.05
C SER A 19 6.39 -11.69 11.65
N ALA A 20 5.45 -10.78 11.42
CA ALA A 20 4.88 -10.53 10.10
C ALA A 20 5.75 -9.61 9.24
N PHE A 21 6.71 -8.87 9.80
CA PHE A 21 7.44 -7.82 9.08
C PHE A 21 8.59 -8.41 8.26
N ALA A 22 8.56 -8.14 6.96
CA ALA A 22 9.61 -8.54 6.02
C ALA A 22 10.68 -7.44 5.90
N PHE A 23 11.44 -7.20 6.97
CA PHE A 23 12.42 -6.09 7.01
C PHE A 23 13.47 -6.14 5.90
N ALA A 24 13.84 -7.34 5.42
CA ALA A 24 14.78 -7.50 4.31
C ALA A 24 14.23 -6.98 2.96
N GLU A 25 12.91 -6.89 2.83
CA GLU A 25 12.21 -6.46 1.61
C GLU A 25 11.82 -4.99 1.65
N SER A 26 12.14 -4.28 2.73
CA SER A 26 11.76 -2.89 2.91
C SER A 26 12.35 -1.98 1.84
N LYS A 27 11.60 -0.93 1.48
CA LYS A 27 12.05 0.11 0.55
C LYS A 27 12.06 1.47 1.23
N VAL A 28 13.12 2.21 1.00
CA VAL A 28 13.28 3.60 1.46
C VAL A 28 13.12 4.52 0.27
N TYR A 29 12.38 5.59 0.46
CA TYR A 29 12.14 6.61 -0.55
C TYR A 29 12.35 7.99 0.05
N ASP A 30 13.05 8.85 -0.71
CA ASP A 30 13.22 10.26 -0.41
C ASP A 30 12.31 11.07 -1.33
N ILE A 31 11.46 11.92 -0.74
CA ILE A 31 10.53 12.77 -1.48
C ILE A 31 10.94 14.25 -1.48
N GLY A 32 12.15 14.56 -1.00
CA GLY A 32 12.69 15.90 -0.89
C GLY A 32 12.22 16.63 0.37
N GLY A 33 12.82 17.79 0.64
CA GLY A 33 12.47 18.61 1.81
C GLY A 33 12.81 17.96 3.16
N GLY A 34 13.71 16.97 3.17
CA GLY A 34 14.08 16.20 4.36
C GLY A 34 13.06 15.14 4.76
N VAL A 35 12.04 14.89 3.93
CA VAL A 35 11.04 13.84 4.17
C VAL A 35 11.46 12.56 3.47
N THR A 36 11.56 11.49 4.25
CA THR A 36 11.75 10.13 3.73
C THR A 36 10.63 9.24 4.25
N PHE A 37 10.34 8.14 3.56
CA PHE A 37 9.49 7.11 4.11
C PHE A 37 10.07 5.73 3.85
N VAL A 38 9.84 4.84 4.80
CA VAL A 38 10.25 3.44 4.74
C VAL A 38 8.99 2.60 4.73
N THR A 39 8.82 1.78 3.70
CA THR A 39 7.75 0.79 3.65
C THR A 39 8.32 -0.60 3.88
N VAL A 40 7.74 -1.31 4.83
CA VAL A 40 8.04 -2.70 5.17
C VAL A 40 6.84 -3.57 4.82
N PRO A 41 6.99 -4.56 3.91
CA PRO A 41 5.92 -5.51 3.62
C PRO A 41 5.58 -6.38 4.82
N LEU A 42 4.34 -6.88 4.86
CA LEU A 42 3.86 -7.82 5.87
C LEU A 42 3.51 -9.15 5.20
N HIS A 43 3.94 -10.26 5.82
CA HIS A 43 3.69 -11.64 5.39
C HIS A 43 2.93 -12.43 6.47
N GLY A 44 2.58 -13.69 6.16
CA GLY A 44 1.89 -14.60 7.08
C GLY A 44 0.40 -14.63 6.80
N ASP A 45 -0.42 -14.27 7.79
CA ASP A 45 -1.90 -14.19 7.63
C ASP A 45 -2.35 -12.95 6.84
N TYR A 46 -1.41 -12.12 6.44
CA TYR A 46 -1.63 -10.88 5.71
C TYR A 46 -1.40 -11.10 4.21
N SER A 47 -2.28 -10.54 3.39
CA SER A 47 -2.13 -10.49 1.94
C SER A 47 -0.89 -9.70 1.55
N LEU A 48 -0.27 -10.00 0.41
CA LEU A 48 0.94 -9.36 -0.13
C LEU A 48 0.84 -7.83 -0.32
N THR A 49 -0.38 -7.29 -0.27
CA THR A 49 -0.68 -5.85 -0.27
C THR A 49 -0.60 -5.20 1.12
N SER A 50 -0.31 -5.97 2.16
CA SER A 50 -0.20 -5.46 3.53
C SER A 50 1.19 -4.90 3.77
N ASN A 51 1.26 -3.73 4.40
CA ASN A 51 2.53 -3.09 4.71
C ASN A 51 2.42 -2.10 5.88
N VAL A 52 3.57 -1.74 6.42
CA VAL A 52 3.75 -0.58 7.30
C VAL A 52 4.64 0.42 6.63
N THR A 53 4.19 1.66 6.53
CA THR A 53 4.95 2.80 6.05
C THR A 53 5.23 3.76 7.19
N VAL A 54 6.51 4.06 7.43
CA VAL A 54 6.97 5.01 8.45
C VAL A 54 7.49 6.24 7.75
N PHE A 55 6.97 7.40 8.12
CA PHE A 55 7.39 8.70 7.59
C PHE A 55 8.40 9.33 8.55
N PHE A 56 9.48 9.85 7.99
CA PHE A 56 10.54 10.55 8.70
C PHE A 56 10.69 11.97 8.15
N GLN A 57 10.96 12.93 9.03
CA GLN A 57 11.44 14.26 8.70
C GLN A 57 12.78 14.46 9.39
N ASN A 58 13.85 14.64 8.61
CA ASN A 58 15.21 14.80 9.13
C ASN A 58 15.54 13.71 10.17
N ASP A 59 15.30 12.44 9.81
CA ASP A 59 15.46 11.23 10.64
C ASP A 59 14.58 11.12 11.90
N THR A 60 13.66 12.06 12.12
CA THR A 60 12.65 11.97 13.19
C THR A 60 11.39 11.31 12.67
N VAL A 61 10.90 10.27 13.37
CA VAL A 61 9.61 9.63 13.05
C VAL A 61 8.48 10.65 13.18
N LEU A 62 7.77 10.92 12.09
CA LEU A 62 6.59 11.79 12.08
C LEU A 62 5.32 11.00 12.37
N GLN A 63 5.12 9.91 11.64
CA GLN A 63 3.90 9.11 11.70
C GLN A 63 4.12 7.74 11.07
N THR A 64 3.26 6.81 11.44
CA THR A 64 3.21 5.46 10.86
C THR A 64 1.85 5.20 10.28
N ASN A 65 1.83 4.64 9.08
CA ASN A 65 0.63 4.21 8.38
C ASN A 65 0.74 2.71 8.14
N GLU A 66 -0.17 1.94 8.71
CA GLU A 66 -0.21 0.50 8.60
C GLU A 66 -1.48 0.09 7.88
N SER A 67 -1.33 -0.65 6.78
CA SER A 67 -2.42 -1.18 5.98
C SER A 67 -2.39 -2.69 6.08
N LEU A 68 -3.37 -3.27 6.77
CA LEU A 68 -3.53 -4.69 6.99
C LEU A 68 -4.65 -5.21 6.09
N VAL A 69 -4.29 -6.10 5.17
CA VAL A 69 -5.22 -6.71 4.22
C VAL A 69 -5.38 -8.19 4.56
N THR A 70 -6.58 -8.58 4.95
CA THR A 70 -6.89 -9.97 5.39
C THR A 70 -8.18 -10.47 4.79
N LYS A 71 -8.52 -11.74 5.02
CA LYS A 71 -9.82 -12.32 4.68
C LYS A 71 -10.84 -12.03 5.79
N ASN A 72 -12.00 -11.48 5.47
CA ASN A 72 -13.12 -11.38 6.43
C ASN A 72 -14.00 -12.63 6.46
N PHE A 73 -14.99 -12.64 7.36
CA PHE A 73 -15.94 -13.74 7.54
C PHE A 73 -16.85 -13.98 6.32
N LEU A 74 -17.04 -12.97 5.44
CA LEU A 74 -17.76 -13.11 4.18
C LEU A 74 -16.90 -13.70 3.06
N GLY A 75 -15.60 -13.92 3.33
CA GLY A 75 -14.65 -14.40 2.36
C GLY A 75 -14.14 -13.33 1.39
N ASN A 76 -14.32 -12.05 1.70
CA ASN A 76 -13.79 -10.93 0.94
C ASN A 76 -12.46 -10.42 1.51
N PHE A 77 -11.73 -9.63 0.72
CA PHE A 77 -10.63 -8.81 1.23
C PHE A 77 -11.16 -7.70 2.14
N GLN A 78 -10.62 -7.66 3.35
CA GLN A 78 -10.80 -6.62 4.35
C GLN A 78 -9.55 -5.77 4.40
N VAL A 79 -9.70 -4.46 4.26
CA VAL A 79 -8.61 -3.50 4.42
C VAL A 79 -8.81 -2.73 5.71
N ASN A 80 -7.87 -2.88 6.64
CA ASN A 80 -7.81 -2.10 7.87
C ASN A 80 -6.61 -1.16 7.82
N LYS A 81 -6.84 0.12 8.07
CA LYS A 81 -5.79 1.15 8.09
C LYS A 81 -5.63 1.70 9.48
N TYR A 82 -4.38 1.90 9.88
CA TYR A 82 -4.02 2.44 11.17
C TYR A 82 -3.04 3.59 10.99
N LEU A 83 -3.32 4.71 11.65
CA LEU A 83 -2.39 5.84 11.75
C LEU A 83 -1.87 5.87 13.17
N ASN A 84 -0.56 5.74 13.35
CA ASN A 84 0.08 5.67 14.67
C ASN A 84 -0.55 4.60 15.59
N GLY A 85 -0.89 3.44 15.01
CA GLY A 85 -1.55 2.33 15.69
C GLY A 85 -3.03 2.53 16.01
N VAL A 86 -3.63 3.66 15.62
CA VAL A 86 -5.07 3.93 15.81
C VAL A 86 -5.82 3.67 14.51
N SER A 87 -6.89 2.86 14.58
CA SER A 87 -7.70 2.52 13.41
C SER A 87 -8.31 3.79 12.79
N THR A 88 -8.05 4.03 11.52
CA THR A 88 -8.61 5.15 10.75
C THR A 88 -9.65 4.69 9.74
N THR A 89 -9.53 3.47 9.24
CA THR A 89 -10.48 2.92 8.27
C THR A 89 -10.54 1.41 8.40
N SER A 90 -11.75 0.85 8.27
CA SER A 90 -11.99 -0.58 8.15
C SER A 90 -13.02 -0.76 7.04
N THR A 91 -12.62 -1.44 5.97
CA THR A 91 -13.43 -1.53 4.75
C THR A 91 -13.44 -2.94 4.19
N ASP A 92 -14.63 -3.53 4.07
CA ASP A 92 -14.85 -4.65 3.18
C ASP A 92 -14.81 -4.13 1.73
N THR A 93 -13.92 -4.68 0.93
CA THR A 93 -13.74 -4.29 -0.47
C THR A 93 -14.85 -4.82 -1.39
N GLY A 94 -15.62 -5.81 -0.93
CA GLY A 94 -16.56 -6.59 -1.76
C GLY A 94 -15.88 -7.48 -2.79
N ILE A 95 -14.55 -7.63 -2.73
CA ILE A 95 -13.75 -8.47 -3.63
C ILE A 95 -13.49 -9.79 -2.93
N ALA A 96 -13.83 -10.90 -3.58
CA ALA A 96 -13.54 -12.23 -3.06
C ALA A 96 -12.03 -12.38 -2.78
N TYR A 97 -11.72 -12.88 -1.59
CA TYR A 97 -10.35 -13.08 -1.14
C TYR A 97 -9.63 -14.10 -2.03
N LYS A 98 -8.40 -13.77 -2.40
CA LYS A 98 -7.47 -14.64 -3.10
C LYS A 98 -6.18 -14.74 -2.29
N THR A 99 -5.58 -15.93 -2.31
CA THR A 99 -4.21 -16.13 -1.80
C THR A 99 -3.21 -15.34 -2.62
N ASP A 100 -2.03 -15.15 -2.07
CA ASP A 100 -0.96 -14.40 -2.73
C ASP A 100 -0.55 -15.06 -4.04
N GLU A 101 -0.45 -16.39 -4.07
CA GLU A 101 -0.16 -17.16 -5.26
C GLU A 101 -1.24 -16.98 -6.33
N GLN A 102 -2.51 -16.95 -5.93
CA GLN A 102 -3.63 -16.73 -6.85
C GLN A 102 -3.62 -15.31 -7.43
N MET A 103 -3.24 -14.30 -6.64
CA MET A 103 -3.14 -12.92 -7.12
C MET A 103 -1.97 -12.71 -8.07
N LEU A 104 -0.84 -13.39 -7.83
CA LEU A 104 0.34 -13.34 -8.69
C LEU A 104 0.17 -14.17 -9.97
N ALA A 105 -0.57 -15.28 -9.92
CA ALA A 105 -0.88 -16.12 -11.08
C ALA A 105 -2.02 -15.54 -11.95
N GLU A 106 -2.75 -14.55 -11.45
CA GLU A 106 -3.81 -13.91 -12.21
C GLU A 106 -3.23 -13.12 -13.38
N LYS A 107 -3.58 -13.54 -14.59
CA LYS A 107 -3.23 -12.80 -15.81
C LYS A 107 -3.80 -11.39 -15.72
N THR A 108 -3.05 -10.42 -16.23
CA THR A 108 -3.47 -9.01 -16.35
C THR A 108 -4.73 -8.92 -17.22
N GLY A 109 -5.93 -9.04 -16.62
CA GLY A 109 -7.18 -9.14 -17.36
C GLY A 109 -8.45 -9.08 -16.50
N SER A 110 -9.08 -7.89 -16.50
CA SER A 110 -10.50 -7.57 -16.31
C SER A 110 -11.30 -8.30 -15.20
N GLY A 111 -11.03 -7.96 -13.93
CA GLY A 111 -11.94 -8.20 -12.80
C GLY A 111 -12.91 -7.02 -12.58
N ILE A 112 -14.20 -7.30 -12.48
CA ILE A 112 -15.33 -6.35 -12.48
C ILE A 112 -15.42 -5.52 -11.19
N GLN A 113 -15.43 -4.18 -11.28
CA GLN A 113 -15.84 -3.21 -10.23
C GLN A 113 -16.31 -1.83 -10.82
N PRO A 114 -16.96 -0.93 -10.04
CA PRO A 114 -17.86 0.15 -10.51
C PRO A 114 -17.28 1.14 -11.55
N MET A 115 -18.14 1.64 -12.44
CA MET A 115 -17.78 2.59 -13.51
C MET A 115 -17.17 3.88 -12.93
N GLY A 116 -15.98 4.24 -13.39
CA GLY A 116 -15.11 5.27 -12.81
C GLY A 116 -13.77 4.66 -12.37
N MET A 117 -13.80 3.75 -11.38
CA MET A 117 -12.63 3.00 -10.94
C MET A 117 -12.03 2.10 -12.03
N LYS A 118 -12.80 1.71 -13.05
CA LYS A 118 -12.29 0.90 -14.17
C LYS A 118 -11.10 1.53 -14.90
N LYS A 119 -11.13 2.84 -15.17
CA LYS A 119 -10.02 3.52 -15.88
C LYS A 119 -8.76 3.57 -15.01
N LEU A 120 -8.93 3.87 -13.73
CA LEU A 120 -7.85 3.90 -12.75
C LEU A 120 -7.22 2.51 -12.56
N VAL A 121 -8.04 1.49 -12.32
CA VAL A 121 -7.59 0.09 -12.13
C VAL A 121 -6.92 -0.43 -13.39
N ALA A 122 -7.47 -0.17 -14.58
CA ALA A 122 -6.85 -0.56 -15.85
C ALA A 122 -5.50 0.13 -16.05
N CYS A 123 -5.42 1.43 -15.78
CA CYS A 123 -4.16 2.17 -15.84
C CYS A 123 -3.12 1.58 -14.88
N LEU A 124 -3.50 1.29 -13.63
CA LEU A 124 -2.58 0.69 -12.65
C LEU A 124 -2.15 -0.73 -13.02
N THR A 125 -3.07 -1.54 -13.55
CA THR A 125 -2.77 -2.89 -14.06
C THR A 125 -1.66 -2.81 -15.12
N VAL A 126 -1.74 -1.85 -16.04
CA VAL A 126 -0.75 -1.64 -17.10
C VAL A 126 0.54 -1.00 -16.55
N ALA A 127 0.42 0.05 -15.76
CA ALA A 127 1.55 0.83 -15.26
C ALA A 127 2.42 0.04 -14.27
N LEU A 128 1.80 -0.80 -13.45
CA LEU A 128 2.50 -1.63 -12.45
C LEU A 128 2.68 -3.08 -12.91
N GLY A 129 2.08 -3.49 -14.04
CA GLY A 129 2.13 -4.89 -14.49
C GLY A 129 1.53 -5.88 -13.49
N VAL A 130 0.58 -5.44 -12.67
CA VAL A 130 -0.07 -6.25 -11.63
C VAL A 130 -1.43 -6.76 -12.09
N SER A 131 -1.97 -7.77 -11.42
CA SER A 131 -3.32 -8.26 -11.69
C SER A 131 -4.39 -7.21 -11.32
N GLY A 132 -5.60 -7.36 -11.89
CA GLY A 132 -6.71 -6.45 -11.62
C GLY A 132 -7.13 -6.46 -10.14
N THR A 133 -7.01 -7.60 -9.46
CA THR A 133 -7.23 -7.72 -8.00
C THR A 133 -6.25 -6.85 -7.24
N LEU A 134 -4.95 -6.98 -7.53
CA LEU A 134 -3.91 -6.17 -6.88
C LEU A 134 -4.08 -4.69 -7.16
N ALA A 135 -4.33 -4.31 -8.41
CA ALA A 135 -4.61 -2.92 -8.77
C ALA A 135 -5.82 -2.37 -7.99
N THR A 136 -6.88 -3.16 -7.80
CA THR A 136 -8.06 -2.72 -7.04
C THR A 136 -7.75 -2.57 -5.54
N LEU A 137 -6.96 -3.48 -4.96
CA LEU A 137 -6.50 -3.36 -3.57
C LEU A 137 -5.59 -2.14 -3.36
N ILE A 138 -4.73 -1.82 -4.32
CA ILE A 138 -3.91 -0.60 -4.32
C ILE A 138 -4.82 0.64 -4.37
N VAL A 139 -5.85 0.64 -5.21
CA VAL A 139 -6.83 1.73 -5.24
C VAL A 139 -7.55 1.86 -3.89
N ALA A 140 -8.06 0.78 -3.33
CA ALA A 140 -8.70 0.82 -2.00
C ALA A 140 -7.76 1.35 -0.91
N SER A 141 -6.46 1.01 -1.02
CA SER A 141 -5.44 1.42 -0.06
C SER A 141 -4.98 2.87 -0.24
N CYS A 142 -4.90 3.37 -1.47
CA CYS A 142 -4.31 4.68 -1.78
C CYS A 142 -5.31 5.75 -2.22
N ALA A 143 -6.56 5.41 -2.55
CA ALA A 143 -7.54 6.36 -3.11
C ALA A 143 -7.78 7.57 -2.21
N THR A 144 -7.74 7.43 -0.89
CA THR A 144 -7.89 8.55 0.05
C THR A 144 -6.76 9.57 -0.08
N VAL A 145 -5.52 9.10 -0.18
CA VAL A 145 -4.33 9.95 -0.28
C VAL A 145 -4.15 10.49 -1.70
N CYS A 146 -4.41 9.66 -2.71
CA CYS A 146 -4.30 10.00 -4.13
C CYS A 146 -5.54 10.71 -4.69
N GLY A 147 -6.57 10.93 -3.87
CA GLY A 147 -7.85 11.50 -4.29
C GLY A 147 -7.80 13.00 -4.61
N ALA A 148 -6.81 13.73 -4.12
CA ALA A 148 -6.64 15.16 -4.40
C ALA A 148 -5.16 15.45 -4.62
N LEU A 149 -4.65 15.17 -5.83
CA LEU A 149 -3.25 15.39 -6.17
C LEU A 149 -2.95 16.89 -6.27
N THR A 150 -2.09 17.35 -5.37
CA THR A 150 -1.50 18.68 -5.26
C THR A 150 0.02 18.51 -5.18
N PRO A 151 0.84 19.56 -5.31
CA PRO A 151 2.28 19.45 -5.10
C PRO A 151 2.68 18.85 -3.74
N VAL A 152 1.80 18.94 -2.74
CA VAL A 152 2.02 18.42 -1.38
C VAL A 152 1.56 16.97 -1.24
N THR A 153 0.41 16.61 -1.83
CA THR A 153 -0.18 15.26 -1.71
C THR A 153 0.33 14.29 -2.77
N ALA A 154 0.89 14.77 -3.89
CA ALA A 154 1.47 13.91 -4.92
C ALA A 154 2.65 13.08 -4.40
N PRO A 155 3.59 13.63 -3.61
CA PRO A 155 4.61 12.83 -2.93
C PRO A 155 4.03 11.76 -1.97
N VAL A 156 2.95 12.09 -1.25
CA VAL A 156 2.31 11.14 -0.32
C VAL A 156 1.55 10.04 -1.06
N CYS A 157 0.95 10.37 -2.21
CA CYS A 157 0.35 9.38 -3.10
C CYS A 157 1.41 8.45 -3.70
N ALA A 158 2.52 9.03 -4.19
CA ALA A 158 3.68 8.27 -4.64
C ALA A 158 4.22 7.37 -3.52
N ALA A 159 4.17 7.83 -2.27
CA ALA A 159 4.57 7.03 -1.13
C ALA A 159 3.65 5.85 -0.86
N CYS A 160 2.34 6.09 -0.88
CA CYS A 160 1.36 5.01 -0.73
C CYS A 160 1.54 3.95 -1.82
N ILE A 161 1.65 4.37 -3.09
CA ILE A 161 1.88 3.47 -4.22
C ILE A 161 3.25 2.78 -4.12
N GLY A 162 4.28 3.52 -3.69
CA GLY A 162 5.63 3.01 -3.47
C GLY A 162 5.66 1.88 -2.43
N GLY A 163 4.74 1.90 -1.47
CA GLY A 163 4.56 0.80 -0.54
C GLY A 163 4.14 -0.52 -1.20
N PHE A 164 3.55 -0.45 -2.40
CA PHE A 164 3.19 -1.59 -3.23
C PHE A 164 4.20 -1.86 -4.35
N ALA A 165 5.22 -1.00 -4.52
CA ALA A 165 6.25 -1.18 -5.54
C ALA A 165 7.15 -2.40 -5.27
N VAL A 166 7.11 -2.95 -4.05
CA VAL A 166 7.71 -4.27 -3.75
C VAL A 166 7.07 -5.40 -4.55
N ILE A 167 5.81 -5.25 -4.97
CA ILE A 167 5.04 -6.23 -5.73
C ILE A 167 5.27 -6.09 -7.23
N SER A 168 5.61 -4.87 -7.70
CA SER A 168 5.71 -4.54 -9.12
C SER A 168 7.14 -4.14 -9.51
N GLY A 169 7.72 -4.81 -10.50
CA GLY A 169 9.03 -4.43 -11.05
C GLY A 169 9.06 -3.13 -11.88
N VAL A 170 8.02 -2.28 -11.77
CA VAL A 170 7.76 -1.15 -12.67
C VAL A 170 7.65 0.17 -11.89
N GLY A 171 7.91 1.30 -12.56
CA GLY A 171 8.11 2.60 -11.92
C GLY A 171 6.85 3.26 -11.31
N ILE A 172 6.97 3.72 -10.06
CA ILE A 172 5.94 4.41 -9.26
C ILE A 172 5.34 5.63 -9.98
N THR A 173 6.14 6.33 -10.78
CA THR A 173 5.74 7.55 -11.49
C THR A 173 4.55 7.33 -12.43
N GLY A 174 4.51 6.19 -13.13
CA GLY A 174 3.41 5.85 -14.03
C GLY A 174 2.11 5.57 -13.26
N ALA A 175 2.22 4.95 -12.09
CA ALA A 175 1.07 4.64 -11.25
C ALA A 175 0.48 5.87 -10.57
N VAL A 176 1.30 6.85 -10.15
CA VAL A 176 0.80 8.14 -9.63
C VAL A 176 -0.02 8.87 -10.69
N ALA A 177 0.42 8.85 -11.95
CA ALA A 177 -0.31 9.47 -13.05
C ALA A 177 -1.70 8.85 -13.28
N CYS A 178 -1.89 7.56 -13.02
CA CYS A 178 -3.18 6.91 -13.13
C CYS A 178 -4.25 7.53 -12.22
N PHE A 179 -3.87 8.04 -11.04
CA PHE A 179 -4.80 8.69 -10.11
C PHE A 179 -5.25 10.09 -10.56
N ASN A 180 -4.63 10.66 -11.60
CA ASN A 180 -5.15 11.85 -12.29
C ASN A 180 -6.23 11.53 -13.33
N MET A 181 -6.43 10.25 -13.68
CA MET A 181 -7.39 9.81 -14.72
C MET A 181 -8.78 9.46 -14.18
N LYS A 182 -9.03 9.74 -12.90
CA LYS A 182 -10.28 9.43 -12.18
C LYS A 182 -11.43 10.35 -12.56
#